data_AF-A0A4D7BB06-F1
#
_entry.id   AF-A0A4D7BB06-F1
#
_cell.length_a   1.000
_cell.length_b   1.000
_cell.length_c   1.000
_cell.angle_alpha   90.00
_cell.angle_beta   90.00
_cell.angle_gamma   90.00
#
_symmetry.space_group_name_H-M   'P 1'
#
loop_
_entity.id
_entity.type
_entity.pdbx_description
1 polymer ?
#
loop_
_entity_poly.entity_id
_entity_poly.type
_entity_poly.pdbx_seq_one_letter_code
_entity_poly.pdbx_strand_id
1 'polypeptide(L)'
;MVKITWDEPKRLANLAKHGMDFRVLDGDFFLRSAIVPAKAGRSMAIGRLDDGTIVVVFSRLGTEGISVISMRPASASERRFLYDEG
;
A
#
# COMPACT_ATOMS: atom_id res chain seq x y z
N MET A 1 0.55 17.07 -5.91
CA MET A 1 1.32 15.93 -5.37
C MET A 1 0.53 15.34 -4.21
N VAL A 2 0.34 14.03 -4.17
CA VAL A 2 -0.34 13.37 -3.04
C VAL A 2 0.66 13.28 -1.88
N LYS A 3 0.29 13.78 -0.71
CA LYS A 3 1.12 13.69 0.49
C LYS A 3 1.00 12.29 1.11
N ILE A 4 2.09 11.54 1.17
CA ILE A 4 2.14 10.23 1.82
C ILE A 4 2.69 10.39 3.23
N THR A 5 1.98 9.86 4.22
CA THR A 5 2.37 9.95 5.63
C THR A 5 2.13 8.62 6.34
N TRP A 6 2.72 8.47 7.52
CA TRP A 6 2.51 7.33 8.42
C TRP A 6 2.92 7.74 9.84
N ASP A 7 2.45 6.97 10.82
CA ASP A 7 2.99 7.06 12.17
C ASP A 7 4.30 6.28 12.24
N GLU A 8 5.37 6.90 12.77
CA GLU A 8 6.68 6.26 12.82
C GLU A 8 6.70 4.92 13.60
N PRO A 9 5.99 4.76 14.74
CA PRO A 9 5.87 3.46 15.39
C PRO A 9 5.21 2.38 14.50
N LYS A 10 4.25 2.76 13.64
CA LYS A 10 3.62 1.81 12.70
C LYS A 10 4.60 1.39 11.60
N ARG A 11 5.40 2.32 11.08
CA ARG A 11 6.45 2.01 10.09
C ARG A 11 7.43 0.99 10.66
N LEU A 12 7.95 1.23 11.86
CA LEU A 12 8.90 0.32 12.51
C LEU A 12 8.29 -1.06 12.79
N ALA A 13 7.05 -1.11 13.29
CA ALA A 13 6.35 -2.37 13.52
C ALA A 13 6.10 -3.13 12.21
N ASN A 14 5.73 -2.43 11.13
CA ASN A 14 5.53 -3.05 9.83
C ASN A 14 6.85 -3.58 9.25
N LEU A 15 7.93 -2.81 9.34
CA LEU A 15 9.26 -3.22 8.90
C LEU A 15 9.73 -4.47 9.65
N ALA A 16 9.59 -4.50 10.98
CA ALA A 16 9.94 -5.67 11.77
C ALA A 16 9.10 -6.91 11.42
N LYS A 17 7.82 -6.72 11.09
CA LYS A 17 6.89 -7.82 10.80
C LYS A 17 6.97 -8.35 9.36
N HIS A 18 7.21 -7.47 8.40
CA HIS A 18 7.06 -7.76 6.97
C HIS A 18 8.33 -7.50 6.15
N GLY A 19 9.39 -6.95 6.75
CA GLY A 19 10.65 -6.63 6.06
C GLY A 19 10.53 -5.47 5.07
N MET A 20 9.41 -4.74 5.09
CA MET A 20 9.10 -3.67 4.14
C MET A 20 8.95 -2.31 4.82
N ASP A 21 9.70 -1.34 4.33
CA ASP A 21 9.73 0.03 4.82
C ASP A 21 8.82 0.92 3.99
N PHE A 22 7.90 1.64 4.62
CA PHE A 22 6.97 2.55 3.93
C PHE A 22 7.69 3.64 3.12
N ARG A 23 8.95 3.95 3.45
CA ARG A 23 9.75 4.98 2.77
C ARG A 23 10.01 4.69 1.28
N VAL A 24 9.83 3.46 0.83
CA VAL A 24 9.96 3.12 -0.60
C VAL A 24 8.73 3.54 -1.42
N LEU A 25 7.64 3.92 -0.77
CA LEU A 25 6.39 4.30 -1.44
C LEU A 25 6.43 5.75 -1.89
N ASP A 26 6.08 5.98 -3.14
CA ASP A 26 5.87 7.28 -3.75
C ASP A 26 4.49 7.37 -4.41
N GLY A 27 4.11 8.55 -4.92
CA GLY A 27 2.82 8.73 -5.58
C GLY A 27 2.66 7.86 -6.83
N ASP A 28 3.78 7.55 -7.47
CA ASP A 28 3.88 6.81 -8.72
C ASP A 28 3.49 5.34 -8.54
N PHE A 29 3.87 4.73 -7.41
CA PHE A 29 3.37 3.42 -6.98
C PHE A 29 1.84 3.41 -6.89
N PHE A 30 1.22 4.40 -6.26
CA PHE A 30 -0.24 4.44 -6.10
C PHE A 30 -0.97 4.65 -7.43
N LEU A 31 -0.39 5.45 -8.34
CA LEU A 31 -0.96 5.67 -9.67
C LEU A 31 -0.95 4.41 -10.53
N ARG A 32 0.04 3.53 -10.34
CA ARG A 32 0.19 2.26 -11.06
C ARG A 32 -0.48 1.06 -10.36
N SER A 33 -1.04 1.28 -9.17
CA SER A 33 -1.66 0.22 -8.37
C SER A 33 -3.16 0.11 -8.62
N ALA A 34 -3.70 -1.10 -8.54
CA ALA A 34 -5.14 -1.30 -8.45
C ALA A 34 -5.62 -0.89 -7.04
N ILE A 35 -6.56 0.06 -6.97
CA ILE A 35 -7.11 0.56 -5.71
C ILE A 35 -8.44 -0.11 -5.43
N VAL A 36 -8.52 -0.89 -4.35
CA VAL A 36 -9.74 -1.60 -3.94
C VAL A 36 -10.19 -1.16 -2.53
N PRO A 37 -11.50 -1.17 -2.24
CA PRO A 37 -11.99 -0.90 -0.90
C PRO A 37 -11.55 -2.00 0.09
N ALA A 38 -11.30 -1.59 1.33
CA ALA A 38 -11.00 -2.48 2.45
C ALA A 38 -11.95 -2.23 3.64
N LYS A 39 -11.84 -3.07 4.67
CA LYS A 39 -12.64 -2.98 5.88
C LYS A 39 -12.42 -1.64 6.61
N ALA A 40 -13.48 -1.16 7.27
CA ALA A 40 -13.46 0.03 8.14
C ALA A 40 -13.02 1.34 7.44
N GLY A 41 -13.51 1.58 6.22
CA GLY A 41 -13.26 2.84 5.50
C GLY A 41 -11.83 3.01 4.98
N ARG A 42 -11.09 1.90 4.88
CA ARG A 42 -9.73 1.87 4.35
C ARG A 42 -9.72 1.48 2.87
N SER A 43 -8.59 1.67 2.23
CA SER A 43 -8.32 1.23 0.86
C SER A 43 -7.07 0.37 0.84
N MET A 44 -6.98 -0.51 -0.17
CA MET A 44 -5.76 -1.24 -0.49
C MET A 44 -5.28 -0.82 -1.87
N ALA A 45 -3.99 -0.54 -1.97
CA ALA A 45 -3.28 -0.46 -3.24
C ALA A 45 -2.56 -1.80 -3.46
N ILE A 46 -2.89 -2.48 -4.55
CA ILE A 46 -2.24 -3.72 -4.98
C ILE A 46 -1.38 -3.37 -6.19
N GLY A 47 -0.07 -3.51 -6.07
CA GLY A 47 0.87 -3.02 -7.07
C GLY A 47 2.18 -3.80 -7.05
N ARG A 48 3.04 -3.52 -8.04
CA ARG A 48 4.36 -4.14 -8.14
C ARG A 48 5.46 -3.18 -7.70
N LEU A 49 6.43 -3.73 -6.99
CA LEU A 49 7.79 -3.20 -6.82
C LEU A 49 8.78 -4.19 -7.44
N ASP A 50 10.06 -3.82 -7.50
CA ASP A 50 11.12 -4.64 -8.10
C ASP A 50 11.23 -6.04 -7.47
N ASP A 51 10.88 -6.17 -6.19
CA ASP A 51 10.94 -7.40 -5.41
C ASP A 51 9.65 -8.25 -5.43
N GLY A 52 8.59 -7.77 -6.10
CA GLY A 52 7.36 -8.52 -6.31
C GLY A 52 6.08 -7.70 -6.17
N THR A 53 4.96 -8.40 -6.01
CA THR A 53 3.65 -7.76 -5.81
C THR A 53 3.41 -7.53 -4.32
N ILE A 54 3.06 -6.29 -3.98
CA ILE A 54 2.80 -5.87 -2.61
C ILE A 54 1.37 -5.34 -2.46
N VAL A 55 0.92 -5.30 -1.22
CA VAL A 55 -0.34 -4.68 -0.81
C VAL A 55 -0.04 -3.60 0.22
N VAL A 56 -0.51 -2.39 -0.05
CA VAL A 56 -0.45 -1.26 0.87
C VAL A 56 -1.86 -0.94 1.34
N VAL A 57 -2.10 -1.05 2.65
CA VAL A 57 -3.35 -0.60 3.27
C VAL A 57 -3.18 0.86 3.69
N PHE A 58 -4.11 1.72 3.29
CA PHE A 58 -4.06 3.14 3.62
C PHE A 58 -5.45 3.72 3.90
N SER A 59 -5.49 4.89 4.50
CA SER A 59 -6.68 5.75 4.60
C SER A 59 -6.42 7.09 3.93
N ARG A 60 -7.47 7.68 3.35
CA ARG A 60 -7.39 9.05 2.83
C ARG A 60 -7.27 10.05 3.97
N LEU A 61 -6.44 11.07 3.77
CA LEU A 61 -6.32 12.25 4.64
C LEU A 61 -6.87 13.45 3.88
N GLY A 62 -8.17 13.74 4.07
CA GLY A 62 -8.87 14.76 3.31
C GLY A 62 -8.79 14.49 1.79
N THR A 63 -8.52 15.54 1.02
CA THR A 63 -8.39 15.49 -0.44
C THR A 63 -6.93 15.40 -0.93
N GLU A 64 -5.96 15.61 -0.04
CA GLU A 64 -4.58 15.92 -0.45
C GLU A 64 -3.55 14.83 -0.11
N GLY A 65 -3.93 13.86 0.73
CA GLY A 65 -2.96 12.88 1.21
C GLY A 65 -3.53 11.52 1.56
N ILE A 66 -2.61 10.63 1.88
CA ILE A 66 -2.88 9.28 2.36
C ILE A 66 -2.02 8.99 3.59
N SER A 67 -2.60 8.22 4.51
CA SER A 67 -1.91 7.67 5.67
C SER A 67 -1.71 6.17 5.46
N VAL A 68 -0.46 5.73 5.39
CA VAL A 68 -0.09 4.33 5.23
C VAL A 68 -0.24 3.63 6.58
N ILE A 69 -0.96 2.50 6.55
CA ILE A 69 -1.30 1.70 7.73
C ILE A 69 -0.49 0.41 7.76
N SER A 70 -0.31 -0.24 6.61
CA SER A 70 0.44 -1.49 6.49
C SER A 70 0.93 -1.71 5.07
N MET A 71 2.05 -2.43 4.93
CA MET A 71 2.66 -2.84 3.67
C MET A 71 3.16 -4.27 3.82
N ARG A 72 2.76 -5.16 2.90
CA ARG A 72 3.08 -6.59 2.98
C ARG A 72 3.13 -7.24 1.59
N PRO A 73 3.65 -8.47 1.47
CA PRO A 73 3.55 -9.21 0.22
C PRO A 73 2.07 -9.48 -0.11
N ALA A 74 1.74 -9.44 -1.39
CA ALA A 74 0.44 -9.87 -1.86
C ALA A 74 0.29 -11.39 -1.71
N SER A 75 -0.88 -11.82 -1.26
CA SER A 75 -1.29 -13.22 -1.29
C SER A 75 -1.47 -13.73 -2.72
N ALA A 76 -1.60 -15.04 -2.91
CA ALA A 76 -1.80 -15.61 -4.24
C ALA A 76 -3.05 -15.05 -4.95
N SER A 77 -4.14 -14.86 -4.21
CA SER A 77 -5.39 -14.31 -4.76
C SER A 77 -5.25 -12.82 -5.11
N GLU A 78 -4.56 -12.03 -4.29
CA GLU A 78 -4.30 -10.60 -4.58
C GLU A 78 -3.37 -10.44 -5.78
N ARG A 79 -2.38 -11.33 -5.94
CA ARG A 79 -1.55 -11.37 -7.14
C ARG A 79 -2.39 -11.67 -8.38
N ARG A 80 -3.24 -12.71 -8.31
CA ARG A 80 -4.13 -13.08 -9.42
C ARG A 80 -5.03 -11.92 -9.83
N PHE A 81 -5.66 -11.26 -8.87
CA PHE A 81 -6.48 -10.07 -9.12
C PHE A 81 -5.75 -9.01 -9.96
N LEU A 82 -4.49 -8.72 -9.64
CA LEU A 82 -3.71 -7.74 -10.39
C LEU A 82 -3.40 -8.19 -11.85
N TYR A 83 -3.32 -9.48 -12.13
CA TYR A 83 -3.13 -10.00 -13.49
C TYR A 83 -4.42 -10.00 -14.31
N ASP A 84 -5.57 -10.13 -13.66
CA ASP A 84 -6.87 -10.20 -14.33
C ASP A 84 -7.43 -8.79 -14.65
N GLU A 85 -6.98 -7.76 -13.92
CA GLU A 85 -7.36 -6.35 -14.10
C GLU A 85 -6.41 -5.54 -15.02
N GLY A 86 -5.35 -6.15 -15.56
CA GLY A 86 -4.33 -5.49 -16.40
C GLY A 86 -4.22 -6.10 -17.79
#